data_AF-A0A945XE71-F1
#
_entry.id   AF-A0A945XE71-F1
#
_cell.length_a   1.000
_cell.length_b   1.000
_cell.length_c   1.000
_cell.angle_alpha   90.00
_cell.angle_beta   90.00
_cell.angle_gamma   90.00
#
_symmetry.space_group_name_H-M   'P 1'
#
loop_
_entity.id
_entity.type
_entity.pdbx_description
1 polymer ?
#
loop_
_entity_poly.entity_id
_entity_poly.type
_entity_poly.pdbx_seq_one_letter_code
_entity_poly.pdbx_strand_id
1 'polypeptide(L)' 'LMEFLTSKKAQGIYANVNNEYPIDPNVKASPLLESWGKFPRDGIALDTIAKNRAAALKIVNTVGYNDGPVSN' A
#
# COMPACT_ATOMS: atom_id res chain seq x y z
N LEU A 1 12.01 3.00 18.96
CA LEU A 1 10.76 2.43 18.38
C LEU A 1 10.90 2.21 16.87
N MET A 2 11.20 3.23 16.07
CA MET A 2 11.36 3.07 14.61
C MET A 2 12.35 1.95 14.25
N GLU A 3 13.48 1.89 14.94
CA GLU A 3 14.47 0.81 14.80
C GLU A 3 13.89 -0.59 15.07
N PHE A 4 13.00 -0.71 16.05
CA PHE A 4 12.30 -1.96 16.35
C PHE A 4 11.37 -2.33 15.21
N LEU A 5 10.57 -1.38 14.70
CA LEU A 5 9.66 -1.61 13.57
C LEU A 5 10.42 -2.03 12.30
N THR A 6 11.64 -1.52 12.10
CA THR A 6 12.50 -1.93 10.98
C THR A 6 13.21 -3.26 11.20
N SER A 7 13.19 -3.82 12.42
CA SER A 7 13.84 -5.10 12.72
C SER A 7 13.15 -6.29 12.06
N LYS A 8 13.91 -7.36 11.80
CA LYS A 8 13.37 -8.63 11.26
C LYS A 8 12.20 -9.19 12.09
N LYS A 9 12.27 -9.04 13.41
CA LYS A 9 11.23 -9.50 14.33
C LYS A 9 9.91 -8.76 14.10
N ALA A 10 9.93 -7.43 14.09
CA ALA A 10 8.71 -6.66 13.90
C ALA A 10 8.16 -6.84 12.49
N GLN A 11 9.00 -6.81 11.45
CA GLN A 11 8.54 -7.03 10.08
C GLN A 11 7.94 -8.43 9.88
N GLY A 12 8.47 -9.46 10.55
CA GLY A 12 7.85 -10.79 10.55
C GLY A 12 6.46 -10.81 11.21
N ILE A 13 6.23 -9.99 12.24
CA ILE A 13 4.89 -9.84 12.84
C ILE A 13 3.94 -9.16 11.85
N TYR A 14 4.32 -8.02 11.26
CA TYR A 14 3.49 -7.31 10.28
C TYR A 14 3.15 -8.19 9.06
N ALA A 15 4.12 -8.96 8.57
CA ALA A 15 3.87 -9.89 7.48
C ALA A 15 2.79 -10.91 7.82
N ASN A 16 2.88 -11.56 8.98
CA ASN A 16 2.01 -12.68 9.32
C ASN A 16 0.67 -12.29 9.96
N VAL A 17 0.62 -11.14 10.64
CA VAL A 17 -0.59 -10.69 11.34
C VAL A 17 -1.40 -9.72 10.49
N ASN A 18 -0.72 -8.79 9.81
CA ASN A 18 -1.40 -7.77 9.00
C ASN A 18 -1.49 -8.14 7.52
N ASN A 19 -0.78 -9.19 7.08
CA ASN A 19 -0.63 -9.53 5.67
C ASN A 19 -0.09 -8.35 4.84
N GLU A 20 0.93 -7.68 5.37
CA GLU A 20 1.68 -6.64 4.66
C GLU A 20 3.00 -7.20 4.11
N TYR A 21 3.53 -6.59 3.04
CA TYR A 21 4.83 -6.99 2.50
C TYR A 21 5.97 -6.37 3.31
N PRO A 22 6.94 -7.16 3.80
CA PRO A 22 8.15 -6.64 4.43
C PRO A 22 8.95 -5.73 3.49
N ILE A 23 9.64 -4.74 4.07
CA ILE A 23 10.59 -3.90 3.35
C ILE A 23 12.02 -4.48 3.42
N ASP A 24 12.35 -5.25 4.46
CA ASP A 24 13.61 -6.00 4.54
C ASP A 24 13.54 -7.22 3.61
N PRO A 25 14.39 -7.31 2.57
CA PRO A 25 14.36 -8.42 1.60
C PRO A 25 14.70 -9.78 2.21
N ASN A 26 15.22 -9.82 3.44
CA ASN A 26 15.55 -11.06 4.15
C ASN A 26 14.38 -11.59 5.00
N VAL A 27 13.27 -10.84 5.10
CA VAL A 27 12.07 -11.26 5.81
C VAL A 27 11.06 -11.76 4.79
N LYS A 28 10.57 -12.98 4.98
CA LYS A 28 9.55 -13.57 4.10
C LYS A 28 8.18 -12.92 4.35
N ALA A 29 7.39 -12.83 3.29
CA ALA A 29 5.97 -12.47 3.41
C ALA A 29 5.18 -13.62 4.06
N SER A 30 3.91 -13.40 4.39
CA SER A 30 3.06 -14.49 4.90
C SER A 30 2.79 -15.55 3.83
N PRO A 31 2.46 -16.79 4.21
CA PRO A 31 2.06 -17.84 3.26
C PRO A 31 0.93 -17.41 2.32
N LEU A 32 0.00 -16.58 2.81
CA LEU A 32 -1.08 -16.02 2.00
C LEU A 32 -0.55 -15.12 0.89
N LEU A 33 0.32 -14.16 1.23
CA LEU A 33 0.91 -13.26 0.24
C LEU A 33 1.84 -13.99 -0.74
N GLU A 34 2.59 -15.00 -0.27
CA GLU A 34 3.40 -15.84 -1.14
C GLU A 34 2.54 -16.64 -2.14
N SER A 35 1.34 -17.06 -1.74
CA SER A 35 0.41 -17.79 -2.63
C SER A 35 -0.09 -16.97 -3.82
N TRP A 36 -0.06 -15.63 -3.73
CA TRP A 36 -0.45 -14.74 -4.83
C TRP A 36 0.67 -14.57 -5.88
N GLY A 37 1.89 -15.00 -5.56
CA GLY A 37 3.04 -14.88 -6.44
C GLY A 37 3.64 -13.48 -6.47
N LYS A 38 4.54 -13.26 -7.45
CA LYS A 38 5.21 -11.98 -7.65
C LYS A 38 4.42 -11.11 -8.61
N PHE A 39 4.45 -9.80 -8.36
CA PHE A 39 3.87 -8.79 -9.23
C PHE A 39 4.88 -7.65 -9.48
N PRO A 40 4.80 -6.99 -10.65
CA PRO A 40 5.61 -5.80 -10.91
C PRO A 40 5.15 -4.65 -10.00
N ARG A 41 6.09 -4.06 -9.25
CA ARG A 41 5.84 -2.86 -8.45
C ARG A 41 6.13 -1.62 -9.30
N ASP A 42 5.22 -0.67 -9.30
CA ASP A 42 5.50 0.66 -9.86
C ASP A 42 6.63 1.32 -9.07
N GLY A 43 7.61 1.87 -9.79
CA GLY A 43 8.80 2.50 -9.23
C GLY A 43 8.65 3.99 -8.95
N ILE A 44 7.46 4.57 -9.20
CA ILE A 44 7.20 5.98 -8.89
C ILE A 44 7.47 6.29 -7.41
N ALA A 45 8.14 7.41 -7.15
CA ALA A 45 8.48 7.81 -5.79
C ALA A 45 7.21 8.21 -5.00
N LEU A 46 7.14 7.81 -3.72
CA LEU A 46 5.97 8.06 -2.86
C LEU A 46 5.69 9.56 -2.66
N ASP A 47 6.72 10.41 -2.67
CA ASP A 47 6.58 11.86 -2.59
C ASP A 47 5.90 12.43 -3.85
N THR A 48 6.09 11.80 -5.01
CA THR A 48 5.43 12.16 -6.27
C THR A 48 3.95 11.81 -6.19
N ILE A 49 3.59 10.67 -5.60
CA ILE A 49 2.19 10.33 -5.30
C ILE A 49 1.58 11.39 -4.38
N ALA A 50 2.28 11.75 -3.29
CA ALA A 50 1.82 12.74 -2.33
C ALA A 50 1.60 14.14 -2.95
N LYS A 51 2.52 14.59 -3.82
CA LYS A 51 2.41 15.87 -4.55
C LYS A 51 1.14 15.95 -5.40
N ASN A 52 0.70 14.83 -5.98
CA ASN A 52 -0.48 14.79 -6.84
C ASN A 52 -1.80 14.62 -6.07
N ARG A 53 -1.77 14.44 -4.75
CA ARG A 53 -2.96 14.18 -3.92
C ARG A 53 -4.06 15.24 -4.10
N ALA A 54 -3.70 16.53 -4.12
CA ALA A 54 -4.67 17.61 -4.25
C ALA A 54 -5.37 17.60 -5.62
N ALA A 55 -4.62 17.34 -6.69
CA ALA A 55 -5.17 17.24 -8.04
C ALA A 55 -6.10 16.02 -8.17
N ALA A 56 -5.71 14.87 -7.62
CA ALA A 56 -6.53 13.67 -7.60
C ALA A 56 -7.86 13.91 -6.86
N LEU A 57 -7.84 14.55 -5.68
CA LEU A 57 -9.06 14.90 -4.94
C LEU A 57 -9.98 15.85 -5.72
N LYS A 58 -9.41 16.85 -6.41
CA LYS A 58 -10.20 17.73 -7.27
C LYS A 58 -10.93 16.95 -8.35
N ILE A 59 -10.26 15.98 -8.99
CA ILE A 59 -10.86 15.14 -10.03
C ILE A 59 -11.99 14.28 -9.44
N VAL A 60 -11.72 13.57 -8.32
CA VAL A 60 -12.72 12.74 -7.61
C VAL A 60 -14.01 13.53 -7.33
N ASN A 61 -13.87 14.76 -6.82
CA ASN A 61 -15.01 15.63 -6.55
C ASN A 61 -15.70 16.14 -7.82
N THR A 62 -14.92 16.48 -8.85
CA THR A 62 -15.46 17.03 -10.10
C THR A 62 -16.32 16.02 -10.86
N VAL A 63 -15.96 14.74 -10.79
CA VAL A 63 -16.70 13.65 -11.47
C VAL A 63 -17.78 13.02 -10.60
N GLY A 64 -17.97 13.49 -9.37
CA GLY A 64 -18.97 12.92 -8.46
C GLY A 64 -18.73 11.44 -8.14
N TYR A 65 -17.46 11.03 -7.97
CA TYR A 65 -17.09 9.60 -7.89
C TYR A 65 -17.87 8.81 -6.82
N ASN A 66 -18.27 9.46 -5.73
CA ASN A 66 -19.00 8.85 -4.62
C ASN A 66 -20.51 9.10 -4.66
N ASP A 67 -21.03 9.82 -5.66
CA ASP A 67 -22.43 10.29 -5.68
C ASP A 67 -23.43 9.15 -5.98
N GLY A 68 -22.91 7.97 -6.36
CA GLY A 68 -23.73 6.83 -6.76
C GLY A 68 -24.40 7.06 -8.12
N PRO A 69 -25.23 6.12 -8.60
CA PRO A 69 -25.99 6.32 -9.81
C PRO A 69 -26.96 7.49 -9.62
N VAL A 70 -26.78 8.56 -10.41
CA VAL A 70 -27.78 9.61 -10.56
C VAL A 70 -29.00 9.01 -11.27
N SER A 71 -30.07 8.76 -10.53
CA SER A 71 -31.38 8.46 -11.10
C SER A 71 -31.90 9.71 -11.78
N ASN A 72 -31.96 9.67 -13.12
CA ASN A 72 -32.65 10.67 -13.95
C ASN A 72 -34.17 10.57 -13.79
#